data_AF-A0AAU1P0T5-F1
#
_entry.id   AF-A0AAU1P0T5-F1
#
_cell.length_a   1.000
_cell.length_b   1.000
_cell.length_c   1.000
_cell.angle_alpha   90.00
_cell.angle_beta   90.00
_cell.angle_gamma   90.00
#
_symmetry.space_group_name_H-M   'P 1'
#
loop_
_entity.id
_entity.type
_entity.pdbx_description
1 polymer ?
#
loop_
_entity_poly.entity_id
_entity_poly.type
_entity_poly.pdbx_seq_one_letter_code
_entity_poly.pdbx_strand_id
1 'polypeptide(L)'
;MKSTAAALGATAVLLLACGVGSATATAAPAHGRAAAARQQAADVCASAGADSGRTVRGALPRDEVHHQLAGLTGPQRAARGYPDSAKKADTSGIADKGPLGDGGPGRGLLTDIHPAQGTSFKEISGSDGSCATQSVSAQLTVQDDSTTIYTPTMYPAGGSCIELVTVYTVSGRSVSAWDWCDSVAFEASVPIDSAFLSTYTDGNSSAYTGRVVKTEAAGNSWTAGLYNYRTGSWDTLFTQSGQNQSGRNTGWDINELYSQVGTSGRSAACDAMAGQTFESSNITVRINGSWTPASPDNSDTTYDSPAGSFYCPDRTYQMVSAYDHWKAVG
;
A
#
# COMPACT_ATOMS: atom_id res chain seq x y z
N MET A 1 21.43 -43.80 67.78
CA MET A 1 20.17 -43.13 67.40
C MET A 1 19.62 -43.83 66.17
N LYS A 2 18.38 -44.35 66.29
CA LYS A 2 17.44 -44.87 65.27
C LYS A 2 17.91 -45.94 64.27
N SER A 3 17.47 -47.16 64.56
CA SER A 3 17.30 -48.33 63.68
C SER A 3 16.30 -48.12 62.54
N THR A 4 16.37 -48.99 61.52
CA THR A 4 15.33 -49.91 60.94
C THR A 4 15.51 -49.98 59.40
N ALA A 5 15.91 -51.13 58.84
CA ALA A 5 15.16 -52.38 58.59
C ALA A 5 14.37 -52.33 57.28
N ALA A 6 14.79 -53.19 56.36
CA ALA A 6 14.13 -53.48 55.10
C ALA A 6 12.83 -54.28 55.33
N ALA A 7 11.83 -54.04 54.47
CA ALA A 7 10.72 -54.96 54.27
C ALA A 7 10.31 -54.97 52.79
N LEU A 8 10.15 -56.19 52.29
CA LEU A 8 9.70 -56.58 50.96
C LEU A 8 8.24 -56.19 50.69
N GLY A 9 7.90 -56.06 49.41
CA GLY A 9 6.75 -56.79 48.89
C GLY A 9 5.75 -56.04 48.01
N ALA A 10 5.31 -56.79 47.00
CA ALA A 10 4.07 -56.68 46.23
C ALA A 10 4.05 -55.75 45.00
N THR A 11 4.49 -56.36 43.90
CA THR A 11 3.98 -56.23 42.54
C THR A 11 2.46 -56.09 42.48
N ALA A 12 1.96 -55.04 41.80
CA ALA A 12 0.63 -54.99 41.23
C ALA A 12 0.76 -54.53 39.77
N VAL A 13 0.58 -55.47 38.84
CA VAL A 13 0.51 -55.21 37.41
C VAL A 13 -0.86 -54.63 37.11
N LEU A 14 -0.92 -53.34 36.77
CA LEU A 14 -2.11 -52.70 36.23
C LEU A 14 -1.92 -52.53 34.71
N LEU A 15 -2.50 -53.45 33.94
CA LEU A 15 -2.64 -53.33 32.49
C LEU A 15 -3.71 -52.30 32.17
N LEU A 16 -3.31 -51.05 31.91
CA LEU A 16 -4.15 -50.09 31.19
C LEU A 16 -3.83 -50.20 29.69
N ALA A 17 -4.76 -50.76 28.94
CA ALA A 17 -4.79 -50.70 27.49
C ALA A 17 -5.12 -49.26 27.05
N CYS A 18 -4.10 -48.43 26.86
CA CYS A 18 -4.24 -47.18 26.11
C CYS A 18 -4.30 -47.52 24.62
N GLY A 19 -5.51 -47.53 24.06
CA GLY A 19 -5.72 -47.53 22.62
C GLY A 19 -5.08 -46.28 22.03
N VAL A 20 -3.95 -46.47 21.33
CA VAL A 20 -3.29 -45.44 20.52
C VAL A 20 -4.13 -45.25 19.26
N GLY A 21 -5.19 -44.46 19.36
CA GLY A 21 -5.89 -43.92 18.22
C GLY A 21 -4.99 -42.86 17.58
N SER A 22 -4.23 -43.26 16.55
CA SER A 22 -3.50 -42.33 15.69
C SER A 22 -4.51 -41.47 14.93
N ALA A 23 -4.91 -40.33 15.52
CA ALA A 23 -5.60 -39.30 14.79
C ALA A 23 -4.60 -38.70 13.79
N THR A 24 -4.64 -39.19 12.55
CA THR A 24 -4.02 -38.53 11.41
C THR A 24 -4.75 -37.20 11.24
N ALA A 25 -4.20 -36.14 11.83
CA ALA A 25 -4.59 -34.77 11.53
C ALA A 25 -4.17 -34.51 10.07
N THR A 26 -5.10 -34.69 9.14
CA THR A 26 -4.94 -34.25 7.76
C THR A 26 -4.86 -32.73 7.79
N ALA A 27 -3.63 -32.21 7.65
CA ALA A 27 -3.43 -30.78 7.47
C ALA A 27 -4.22 -30.35 6.23
N ALA A 28 -5.21 -29.49 6.42
CA ALA A 28 -5.94 -28.90 5.31
C ALA A 28 -4.94 -28.17 4.40
N PRO A 29 -5.06 -28.30 3.06
CA PRO A 29 -4.11 -27.72 2.14
C PRO A 29 -4.07 -26.19 2.32
N ALA A 30 -2.87 -25.65 2.57
CA ALA A 30 -2.62 -24.22 2.80
C ALA A 30 -3.15 -23.33 1.65
N HIS A 31 -3.26 -23.88 0.43
CA HIS A 31 -3.78 -23.19 -0.75
C HIS A 31 -5.26 -22.77 -0.65
N GLY A 32 -6.10 -23.50 0.10
CA GLY A 32 -7.53 -23.18 0.21
C GLY A 32 -7.82 -21.93 1.05
N ARG A 33 -6.97 -21.64 2.04
CA ARG A 33 -7.14 -20.47 2.93
C ARG A 33 -6.75 -19.15 2.24
N ALA A 34 -5.72 -19.16 1.40
CA ALA A 34 -5.29 -17.98 0.66
C ALA A 34 -6.34 -17.53 -0.38
N ALA A 35 -7.01 -18.47 -1.05
CA ALA A 35 -8.07 -18.16 -2.01
C ALA A 35 -9.32 -17.56 -1.34
N ALA A 36 -9.74 -18.09 -0.18
CA ALA A 36 -10.89 -17.59 0.56
C ALA A 36 -10.68 -16.16 1.11
N ALA A 37 -9.48 -15.86 1.63
CA ALA A 37 -9.13 -14.51 2.09
C ALA A 37 -9.13 -13.50 0.94
N ARG A 38 -8.64 -13.90 -0.26
CA ARG A 38 -8.70 -13.05 -1.47
C ARG A 38 -10.14 -12.77 -1.90
N GLN A 39 -11.01 -13.79 -1.90
CA GLN A 39 -12.42 -13.62 -2.23
C GLN A 39 -13.11 -12.64 -1.29
N GLN A 40 -12.87 -12.77 0.03
CA GLN A 40 -13.44 -11.88 1.05
C GLN A 40 -12.98 -10.42 0.86
N ALA A 41 -11.72 -10.19 0.48
CA ALA A 41 -11.19 -8.86 0.22
C ALA A 41 -11.72 -8.22 -1.08
N ALA A 42 -11.94 -9.00 -2.14
CA ALA A 42 -12.65 -8.54 -3.35
C ALA A 42 -14.11 -8.15 -3.04
N ASP A 43 -14.76 -8.93 -2.17
CA ASP A 43 -16.10 -8.62 -1.70
C ASP A 43 -16.12 -7.32 -0.88
N VAL A 44 -15.06 -6.96 -0.15
CA VAL A 44 -14.99 -5.68 0.61
C VAL A 44 -15.06 -4.47 -0.32
N CYS A 45 -14.29 -4.44 -1.41
CA CYS A 45 -14.31 -3.33 -2.37
C CYS A 45 -15.67 -3.19 -3.06
N ALA A 46 -16.27 -4.31 -3.45
CA ALA A 46 -17.60 -4.35 -4.05
C ALA A 46 -18.73 -4.13 -3.02
N SER A 47 -18.47 -4.39 -1.74
CA SER A 47 -19.47 -4.24 -0.70
C SER A 47 -19.81 -2.77 -0.52
N ALA A 48 -21.10 -2.48 -0.53
CA ALA A 48 -21.66 -1.21 -0.09
C ALA A 48 -21.57 -1.05 1.44
N GLY A 49 -20.46 -1.49 2.06
CA GLY A 49 -20.20 -1.23 3.46
C GLY A 49 -20.48 0.24 3.75
N ALA A 50 -21.36 0.50 4.71
CA ALA A 50 -21.73 1.87 5.03
C ALA A 50 -20.47 2.62 5.48
N ASP A 51 -20.34 3.88 5.03
CA ASP A 51 -19.42 4.80 5.68
C ASP A 51 -19.80 4.86 7.16
N SER A 52 -18.81 4.66 8.03
CA SER A 52 -19.05 4.57 9.46
C SER A 52 -19.36 5.94 10.09
N GLY A 53 -19.15 7.02 9.33
CA GLY A 53 -19.16 8.40 9.82
C GLY A 53 -18.00 8.72 10.76
N ARG A 54 -17.06 7.79 10.96
CA ARG A 54 -15.89 7.95 11.84
C ARG A 54 -14.65 8.22 11.02
N THR A 55 -13.72 8.94 11.62
CA THR A 55 -12.35 9.05 11.10
C THR A 55 -11.56 7.79 11.39
N VAL A 56 -10.51 7.56 10.60
CA VAL A 56 -9.56 6.47 10.83
C VAL A 56 -8.98 6.57 12.24
N ARG A 57 -9.09 5.46 12.98
CA ARG A 57 -8.57 5.31 14.32
C ARG A 57 -7.05 5.41 14.31
N GLY A 58 -6.51 6.30 15.13
CA GLY A 58 -5.07 6.53 15.24
C GLY A 58 -4.52 7.47 14.17
N ALA A 59 -5.38 8.14 13.41
CA ALA A 59 -4.95 9.21 12.51
C ALA A 59 -4.17 10.29 13.29
N LEU A 60 -3.05 10.72 12.72
CA LEU A 60 -2.22 11.77 13.28
C LEU A 60 -2.89 13.14 13.11
N PRO A 61 -2.67 14.08 14.05
CA PRO A 61 -2.95 15.50 13.82
C PRO A 61 -2.26 16.02 12.55
N ARG A 62 -2.90 16.95 11.84
CA ARG A 62 -2.40 17.50 10.57
C ARG A 62 -1.00 18.11 10.68
N ASP A 63 -0.73 18.83 11.76
CA ASP A 63 0.57 19.42 12.05
C ASP A 63 1.66 18.36 12.24
N GLU A 64 1.32 17.22 12.85
CA GLU A 64 2.24 16.08 12.97
C GLU A 64 2.47 15.41 11.61
N VAL A 65 1.45 15.28 10.76
CA VAL A 65 1.61 14.77 9.38
C VAL A 65 2.60 15.64 8.62
N HIS A 66 2.41 16.96 8.68
CA HIS A 66 3.31 17.93 8.02
C HIS A 66 4.71 17.88 8.64
N HIS A 67 4.83 17.78 9.95
CA HIS A 67 6.14 17.64 10.60
C HIS A 67 6.91 16.41 10.11
N GLN A 68 6.25 15.26 10.01
CA GLN A 68 6.87 14.00 9.60
C GLN A 68 7.18 13.93 8.09
N LEU A 69 6.35 14.56 7.25
CA LEU A 69 6.39 14.36 5.79
C LEU A 69 6.73 15.62 4.96
N ALA A 70 6.82 16.81 5.56
CA ALA A 70 7.14 18.05 4.82
C ALA A 70 8.50 17.99 4.10
N GLY A 71 9.46 17.27 4.66
CA GLY A 71 10.76 17.03 4.03
C GLY A 71 10.66 16.29 2.68
N LEU A 72 9.56 15.57 2.44
CA LEU A 72 9.29 14.86 1.19
C LEU A 72 8.52 15.74 0.19
N THR A 73 7.60 16.57 0.69
CA THR A 73 6.69 17.38 -0.12
C THR A 73 7.44 18.35 -1.05
N GLY A 74 8.44 19.07 -0.54
CA GLY A 74 9.21 20.03 -1.34
C GLY A 74 9.92 19.39 -2.55
N PRO A 75 10.81 18.41 -2.32
CA PRO A 75 11.48 17.67 -3.39
C PRO A 75 10.51 17.01 -4.37
N GLN A 76 9.40 16.45 -3.90
CA GLN A 76 8.41 15.79 -4.75
C GLN A 76 7.61 16.76 -5.61
N ARG A 77 7.27 17.93 -5.07
CA ARG A 77 6.69 19.03 -5.84
C ARG A 77 7.67 19.48 -6.94
N ALA A 78 8.93 19.71 -6.58
CA ALA A 78 9.97 20.12 -7.53
C ALA A 78 10.19 19.07 -8.64
N ALA A 79 10.27 17.79 -8.29
CA ALA A 79 10.42 16.69 -9.26
C ALA A 79 9.23 16.59 -10.23
N ARG A 80 8.04 17.02 -9.80
CA ARG A 80 6.82 17.07 -10.62
C ARG A 80 6.63 18.40 -11.35
N GLY A 81 7.62 19.29 -11.33
CA GLY A 81 7.59 20.58 -12.01
C GLY A 81 6.72 21.64 -11.32
N TYR A 82 6.24 21.38 -10.09
CA TYR A 82 5.62 22.44 -9.30
C TYR A 82 6.73 23.37 -8.81
N PRO A 83 6.63 24.67 -9.11
CA PRO A 83 7.60 25.60 -8.59
C PRO A 83 7.48 25.65 -7.05
N ASP A 84 8.63 25.82 -6.39
CA ASP A 84 8.62 26.48 -5.08
C ASP A 84 7.82 27.76 -5.23
N SER A 85 6.97 28.06 -4.25
CA SER A 85 5.87 29.04 -4.27
C SER A 85 6.22 30.47 -4.75
N ALA A 86 7.48 30.75 -5.08
CA ALA A 86 8.00 32.03 -5.58
C ALA A 86 7.99 32.22 -7.11
N LYS A 87 7.75 31.19 -7.96
CA LYS A 87 7.75 31.38 -9.43
C LYS A 87 6.68 30.58 -10.15
N LYS A 88 5.54 31.18 -10.52
CA LYS A 88 4.57 30.53 -11.43
C LYS A 88 5.26 30.03 -12.70
N ALA A 89 5.32 28.71 -12.89
CA ALA A 89 5.83 28.08 -14.10
C ALA A 89 4.67 27.68 -15.03
N ASP A 90 4.99 27.71 -16.31
CA ASP A 90 4.19 27.26 -17.45
C ASP A 90 3.66 25.82 -17.26
N THR A 91 2.35 25.64 -17.38
CA THR A 91 1.58 24.44 -17.02
C THR A 91 1.64 23.32 -18.07
N SER A 92 2.79 23.09 -18.68
CA SER A 92 2.96 22.07 -19.73
C SER A 92 3.09 20.65 -19.17
N GLY A 93 2.09 20.20 -18.37
CA GLY A 93 1.90 18.80 -17.97
C GLY A 93 2.98 18.19 -17.06
N ILE A 94 2.58 17.44 -16.04
CA ILE A 94 3.54 16.63 -15.27
C ILE A 94 3.99 15.48 -16.17
N ALA A 95 5.30 15.41 -16.48
CA ALA A 95 5.88 14.31 -17.26
C ALA A 95 5.44 12.94 -16.72
N ASP A 96 5.19 11.98 -17.62
CA ASP A 96 4.72 10.64 -17.27
C ASP A 96 5.61 9.97 -16.21
N LYS A 97 5.00 9.18 -15.30
CA LYS A 97 5.77 8.39 -14.33
C LYS A 97 6.48 7.30 -15.14
N GLY A 98 7.81 7.34 -15.22
CA GLY A 98 8.60 6.41 -16.02
C GLY A 98 10.09 6.47 -15.65
N PRO A 99 10.92 5.49 -16.07
CA PRO A 99 12.35 5.54 -15.82
C PRO A 99 12.91 6.78 -16.52
N LEU A 100 13.44 7.72 -15.74
CA LEU A 100 14.24 8.81 -16.30
C LEU A 100 15.52 8.18 -16.84
N GLY A 101 15.85 8.51 -18.09
CA GLY A 101 16.94 7.88 -18.82
C GLY A 101 18.30 7.98 -18.10
N ASP A 102 19.25 7.18 -18.57
CA ASP A 102 20.58 6.98 -17.99
C ASP A 102 21.21 8.26 -17.38
N GLY A 103 21.15 8.36 -16.05
CA GLY A 103 21.75 9.45 -15.29
C GLY A 103 23.27 9.46 -15.45
N GLY A 104 23.79 10.45 -16.18
CA GLY A 104 25.24 10.68 -16.29
C GLY A 104 25.86 11.08 -14.94
N PRO A 105 27.14 10.74 -14.69
CA PRO A 105 27.81 11.02 -13.41
C PRO A 105 27.97 12.53 -13.17
N GLY A 106 27.64 12.98 -11.95
CA GLY A 106 27.93 14.34 -11.48
C GLY A 106 26.76 15.34 -11.51
N ARG A 107 25.53 14.91 -11.83
CA ARG A 107 24.33 15.73 -11.59
C ARG A 107 23.93 15.61 -10.11
N GLY A 108 24.09 16.70 -9.35
CA GLY A 108 23.60 16.79 -7.97
C GLY A 108 22.08 16.57 -7.90
N LEU A 109 21.63 15.98 -6.79
CA LEU A 109 20.25 15.56 -6.50
C LEU A 109 19.38 15.40 -7.74
N LEU A 110 19.46 14.21 -8.30
CA LEU A 110 18.33 13.72 -9.01
C LEU A 110 17.57 12.75 -8.11
N THR A 111 16.35 13.12 -7.75
CA THR A 111 15.28 12.19 -7.35
C THR A 111 14.90 11.28 -8.54
N ASP A 112 15.89 10.78 -9.30
CA ASP A 112 15.77 10.43 -10.74
C ASP A 112 15.22 9.05 -11.04
N ILE A 113 14.78 8.34 -10.01
CA ILE A 113 14.00 7.15 -10.26
C ILE A 113 12.67 7.43 -9.61
N HIS A 114 11.66 7.65 -10.47
CA HIS A 114 10.25 7.53 -10.14
C HIS A 114 9.70 6.26 -10.79
N PRO A 115 10.30 5.09 -10.55
CA PRO A 115 9.92 3.98 -11.35
C PRO A 115 8.66 3.40 -10.72
N ALA A 116 7.62 3.37 -11.54
CA ALA A 116 6.32 2.89 -11.18
C ALA A 116 6.16 1.50 -11.76
N GLN A 117 5.65 0.57 -10.96
CA GLN A 117 5.22 -0.75 -11.44
C GLN A 117 3.89 -1.14 -10.82
N GLY A 118 2.94 -1.54 -11.66
CA GLY A 118 1.59 -1.88 -11.22
C GLY A 118 0.57 -1.73 -12.33
N THR A 119 -0.67 -1.52 -11.91
CA THR A 119 -1.83 -1.34 -12.76
C THR A 119 -2.07 0.15 -13.04
N SER A 120 -2.32 0.50 -14.29
CA SER A 120 -2.78 1.83 -14.70
C SER A 120 -4.30 1.80 -14.87
N PHE A 121 -4.99 2.88 -14.49
CA PHE A 121 -6.42 3.05 -14.72
C PHE A 121 -6.64 4.01 -15.89
N LYS A 122 -7.44 3.59 -16.86
CA LYS A 122 -7.75 4.39 -18.05
C LYS A 122 -8.62 5.58 -17.68
N GLU A 123 -8.45 6.68 -18.41
CA GLU A 123 -9.42 7.76 -18.39
C GLU A 123 -10.70 7.31 -19.09
N ILE A 124 -11.71 6.98 -18.29
CA ILE A 124 -13.03 6.58 -18.77
C ILE A 124 -14.07 7.54 -18.21
N SER A 125 -15.01 7.97 -19.06
CA SER A 125 -16.12 8.81 -18.62
C SER A 125 -16.91 8.14 -17.50
N GLY A 126 -17.12 8.89 -16.41
CA GLY A 126 -17.79 8.37 -15.21
C GLY A 126 -16.87 7.64 -14.23
N SER A 127 -15.55 7.58 -14.46
CA SER A 127 -14.61 7.08 -13.45
C SER A 127 -14.70 7.92 -12.18
N ASP A 128 -14.99 7.25 -11.06
CA ASP A 128 -15.34 7.89 -9.79
C ASP A 128 -14.82 7.14 -8.56
N GLY A 129 -13.87 6.22 -8.75
CA GLY A 129 -13.19 5.57 -7.63
C GLY A 129 -12.24 4.45 -8.01
N SER A 130 -11.42 4.04 -7.04
CA SER A 130 -10.64 2.81 -7.06
C SER A 130 -10.56 2.21 -5.66
N CYS A 131 -10.38 0.90 -5.59
CA CYS A 131 -10.24 0.16 -4.34
C CYS A 131 -9.31 -1.03 -4.53
N ALA A 132 -8.48 -1.32 -3.53
CA ALA A 132 -7.54 -2.43 -3.56
C ALA A 132 -7.21 -2.91 -2.15
N THR A 133 -6.72 -4.15 -2.07
CA THR A 133 -6.11 -4.70 -0.85
C THR A 133 -4.60 -4.68 -0.98
N GLN A 134 -3.96 -3.91 -0.10
CA GLN A 134 -2.58 -3.48 -0.19
C GLN A 134 -1.79 -3.99 1.01
N SER A 135 -0.68 -4.70 0.75
CA SER A 135 0.21 -5.19 1.78
C SER A 135 0.90 -4.03 2.54
N VAL A 136 1.20 -4.24 3.82
CA VAL A 136 1.99 -3.35 4.66
C VAL A 136 3.04 -4.12 5.44
N SER A 137 4.12 -3.45 5.82
CA SER A 137 5.14 -4.02 6.70
C SER A 137 5.34 -3.15 7.94
N ALA A 138 4.96 -3.67 9.10
CA ALA A 138 5.30 -3.04 10.38
C ALA A 138 6.79 -3.24 10.77
N GLN A 139 7.57 -3.93 9.94
CA GLN A 139 8.97 -4.25 10.20
C GLN A 139 9.94 -3.52 9.26
N LEU A 140 9.48 -3.11 8.07
CA LEU A 140 10.33 -2.38 7.13
C LEU A 140 10.85 -1.09 7.76
N THR A 141 12.16 -0.95 7.78
CA THR A 141 12.86 0.22 8.32
C THR A 141 13.74 0.79 7.23
N VAL A 142 13.48 2.02 6.84
CA VAL A 142 14.38 2.76 5.95
C VAL A 142 15.49 3.35 6.81
N GLN A 143 16.74 3.15 6.40
CA GLN A 143 17.92 3.67 7.13
C GLN A 143 18.54 4.90 6.46
N ASP A 144 18.29 5.06 5.16
CA ASP A 144 18.85 6.13 4.34
C ASP A 144 17.82 7.25 4.20
N ASP A 145 18.18 8.47 4.61
CA ASP A 145 17.28 9.64 4.64
C ASP A 145 16.96 10.21 3.26
N SER A 146 17.69 9.78 2.23
CA SER A 146 17.40 10.07 0.82
C SER A 146 16.40 9.07 0.21
N THR A 147 16.02 8.04 0.97
CA THR A 147 15.12 6.98 0.52
C THR A 147 13.72 7.18 1.08
N THR A 148 12.74 7.06 0.20
CA THR A 148 11.33 7.05 0.52
C THR A 148 10.64 6.00 -0.36
N ILE A 149 9.92 5.10 0.28
CA ILE A 149 9.26 3.98 -0.40
C ILE A 149 7.75 4.23 -0.35
N TYR A 150 7.12 4.35 -1.51
CA TYR A 150 5.68 4.48 -1.67
C TYR A 150 5.11 3.19 -2.25
N THR A 151 4.74 2.25 -1.39
CA THR A 151 4.27 0.96 -1.88
C THR A 151 3.35 0.23 -0.91
N PRO A 152 2.15 -0.17 -1.36
CA PRO A 152 1.47 0.28 -2.58
C PRO A 152 1.00 1.76 -2.51
N THR A 153 0.78 2.39 -3.67
CA THR A 153 0.05 3.67 -3.82
C THR A 153 -1.09 3.55 -4.82
N MET A 154 -2.22 4.22 -4.58
CA MET A 154 -3.42 4.18 -5.40
C MET A 154 -4.03 5.57 -5.62
N TYR A 155 -4.24 5.92 -6.89
CA TYR A 155 -4.87 7.17 -7.34
C TYR A 155 -5.96 6.85 -8.39
N PRO A 156 -7.24 7.14 -8.12
CA PRO A 156 -8.31 6.91 -9.08
C PRO A 156 -8.19 7.76 -10.36
N ALA A 157 -8.66 7.22 -11.48
CA ALA A 157 -8.92 8.00 -12.69
C ALA A 157 -10.11 8.97 -12.48
N GLY A 158 -10.30 9.91 -13.42
CA GLY A 158 -11.41 10.86 -13.39
C GLY A 158 -11.13 12.14 -12.60
N GLY A 159 -9.85 12.49 -12.45
CA GLY A 159 -9.39 13.75 -11.85
C GLY A 159 -9.44 13.75 -10.32
N SER A 160 -8.94 12.69 -9.69
CA SER A 160 -9.00 12.55 -8.23
C SER A 160 -8.29 13.66 -7.47
N CYS A 161 -8.86 14.05 -6.33
CA CYS A 161 -8.20 14.94 -5.38
C CYS A 161 -7.28 14.21 -4.41
N ILE A 162 -7.33 12.88 -4.34
CA ILE A 162 -6.63 12.13 -3.30
C ILE A 162 -5.89 10.95 -3.91
N GLU A 163 -4.61 10.82 -3.60
CA GLU A 163 -3.85 9.58 -3.73
C GLU A 163 -3.68 8.95 -2.33
N LEU A 164 -4.01 7.67 -2.22
CA LEU A 164 -3.79 6.88 -1.00
C LEU A 164 -2.44 6.17 -1.11
N VAL A 165 -1.54 6.46 -0.19
CA VAL A 165 -0.13 6.06 -0.27
C VAL A 165 0.26 5.28 0.99
N THR A 166 0.83 4.10 0.85
CA THR A 166 1.62 3.48 1.92
C THR A 166 3.03 4.04 1.88
N VAL A 167 3.44 4.73 2.94
CA VAL A 167 4.69 5.48 3.02
C VAL A 167 5.65 4.81 4.01
N TYR A 168 6.91 4.63 3.60
CA TYR A 168 8.01 4.29 4.49
C TYR A 168 9.16 5.28 4.32
N THR A 169 9.64 5.81 5.44
CA THR A 169 10.77 6.74 5.54
C THR A 169 11.64 6.38 6.75
N VAL A 170 12.75 7.09 6.93
CA VAL A 170 13.57 6.99 8.15
C VAL A 170 12.80 7.38 9.42
N SER A 171 11.80 8.26 9.29
CA SER A 171 11.01 8.78 10.41
C SER A 171 9.85 7.87 10.79
N GLY A 172 9.42 6.98 9.90
CA GLY A 172 8.31 6.08 10.21
C GLY A 172 7.65 5.43 9.00
N ARG A 173 6.47 4.88 9.27
CA ARG A 173 5.66 4.11 8.32
C ARG A 173 4.19 4.40 8.54
N SER A 174 3.47 4.73 7.48
CA SER A 174 2.08 5.17 7.56
C SER A 174 1.29 4.80 6.31
N VAL A 175 -0.03 4.77 6.46
CA VAL A 175 -0.95 4.92 5.33
C VAL A 175 -1.40 6.38 5.33
N SER A 176 -1.21 7.05 4.19
CA SER A 176 -1.27 8.51 4.07
C SER A 176 -2.13 8.93 2.88
N ALA A 177 -2.70 10.12 2.95
CA ALA A 177 -3.45 10.75 1.85
C ALA A 177 -2.67 11.96 1.33
N TRP A 178 -2.36 11.95 0.04
CA TRP A 178 -1.79 13.10 -0.68
C TRP A 178 -2.93 13.90 -1.33
N ASP A 179 -2.96 15.20 -1.08
CA ASP A 179 -3.94 16.15 -1.61
C ASP A 179 -3.47 16.70 -2.96
N TRP A 180 -4.15 16.33 -4.04
CA TRP A 180 -3.89 16.84 -5.39
C TRP A 180 -4.66 18.11 -5.75
N CYS A 181 -5.62 18.55 -4.92
CA CYS A 181 -6.57 19.60 -5.26
C CYS A 181 -6.34 20.93 -4.55
N ASP A 182 -5.70 20.94 -3.38
CA ASP A 182 -5.40 22.18 -2.63
C ASP A 182 -3.91 22.29 -2.29
N SER A 183 -3.41 21.50 -1.33
CA SER A 183 -2.06 21.73 -0.79
C SER A 183 -0.91 21.12 -1.59
N VAL A 184 -1.18 20.10 -2.43
CA VAL A 184 -0.15 19.34 -3.13
C VAL A 184 0.86 18.77 -2.13
N ALA A 185 0.35 18.16 -1.06
CA ALA A 185 1.10 17.62 0.08
C ALA A 185 0.38 16.46 0.75
N PHE A 186 1.04 15.79 1.70
CA PHE A 186 0.36 14.85 2.61
C PHE A 186 -0.46 15.61 3.64
N GLU A 187 -1.73 15.23 3.80
CA GLU A 187 -2.67 15.93 4.67
C GLU A 187 -3.29 15.07 5.78
N ALA A 188 -3.28 13.76 5.59
CA ALA A 188 -3.71 12.81 6.61
C ALA A 188 -2.78 11.61 6.62
N SER A 189 -2.54 11.04 7.79
CA SER A 189 -1.76 9.80 7.94
C SER A 189 -2.22 9.01 9.16
N VAL A 190 -2.13 7.70 9.08
CA VAL A 190 -2.25 6.78 10.22
C VAL A 190 -0.97 5.92 10.30
N PRO A 191 -0.30 5.83 11.46
CA PRO A 191 0.90 5.00 11.59
C PRO A 191 0.59 3.52 11.41
N ILE A 192 1.50 2.78 10.77
CA ILE A 192 1.40 1.31 10.66
C ILE A 192 1.99 0.69 11.93
N ASP A 193 1.18 0.66 12.98
CA ASP A 193 1.48 0.07 14.29
C ASP A 193 0.54 -1.10 14.64
N SER A 194 0.65 -1.64 15.86
CA SER A 194 -0.23 -2.73 16.31
C SER A 194 -1.72 -2.35 16.36
N ALA A 195 -2.06 -1.08 16.61
CA ALA A 195 -3.43 -0.61 16.64
C ALA A 195 -4.01 -0.53 15.22
N PHE A 196 -3.22 -0.06 14.25
CA PHE A 196 -3.56 -0.11 12.83
C PHE A 196 -3.76 -1.55 12.37
N LEU A 197 -2.76 -2.42 12.57
CA LEU A 197 -2.82 -3.81 12.12
C LEU A 197 -4.05 -4.51 12.69
N SER A 198 -4.31 -4.33 13.98
CA SER A 198 -5.43 -4.99 14.62
C SER A 198 -6.81 -4.42 14.25
N THR A 199 -6.89 -3.25 13.60
CA THR A 199 -8.16 -2.59 13.21
C THR A 199 -8.43 -2.69 11.70
N TYR A 200 -7.42 -2.47 10.87
CA TYR A 200 -7.54 -2.27 9.43
C TYR A 200 -7.00 -3.44 8.60
N THR A 201 -6.62 -4.55 9.23
CA THR A 201 -6.26 -5.80 8.54
C THR A 201 -7.18 -6.94 8.96
N ASP A 202 -7.21 -8.00 8.16
CA ASP A 202 -8.04 -9.18 8.40
C ASP A 202 -7.51 -10.11 9.51
N GLY A 203 -6.33 -9.79 10.07
CA GLY A 203 -5.65 -10.57 11.11
C GLY A 203 -4.93 -11.83 10.61
N ASN A 204 -5.08 -12.19 9.33
CA ASN A 204 -4.37 -13.32 8.70
C ASN A 204 -3.22 -12.85 7.82
N SER A 205 -3.27 -11.59 7.37
CA SER A 205 -2.27 -10.95 6.54
C SER A 205 -1.92 -9.56 7.08
N SER A 206 -0.71 -9.10 6.80
CA SER A 206 -0.36 -7.68 6.97
C SER A 206 -0.80 -6.91 5.74
N ALA A 207 -2.12 -6.81 5.51
CA ALA A 207 -2.68 -6.08 4.39
C ALA A 207 -3.97 -5.35 4.81
N TYR A 208 -4.16 -4.14 4.29
CA TYR A 208 -5.39 -3.36 4.49
C TYR A 208 -6.14 -3.20 3.18
N THR A 209 -7.45 -2.95 3.26
CA THR A 209 -8.24 -2.59 2.09
C THR A 209 -8.56 -1.11 2.14
N GLY A 210 -8.13 -0.39 1.11
CA GLY A 210 -8.32 1.06 0.97
C GLY A 210 -9.20 1.38 -0.24
N ARG A 211 -9.96 2.47 -0.17
CA ARG A 211 -10.70 3.02 -1.30
C ARG A 211 -10.51 4.53 -1.39
N VAL A 212 -10.58 5.05 -2.61
CA VAL A 212 -10.72 6.49 -2.87
C VAL A 212 -11.89 6.65 -3.83
N VAL A 213 -12.90 7.43 -3.44
CA VAL A 213 -14.16 7.57 -4.19
C VAL A 213 -14.57 9.03 -4.33
N LYS A 214 -15.11 9.40 -5.49
CA LYS A 214 -15.75 10.69 -5.71
C LYS A 214 -17.10 10.67 -5.00
N THR A 215 -17.27 11.56 -4.03
CA THR A 215 -18.46 11.68 -3.20
C THR A 215 -19.40 12.79 -3.69
N GLU A 216 -18.88 13.77 -4.44
CA GLU A 216 -19.68 14.86 -5.00
C GLU A 216 -19.06 15.32 -6.33
N ALA A 217 -19.86 15.37 -7.39
CA ALA A 217 -19.36 15.56 -8.75
C ALA A 217 -19.14 17.02 -9.15
N ALA A 218 -20.00 17.95 -8.73
CA ALA A 218 -19.96 19.35 -9.14
C ALA A 218 -18.76 20.13 -8.56
N GLY A 219 -18.36 19.80 -7.34
CA GLY A 219 -17.20 20.32 -6.63
C GLY A 219 -15.98 19.42 -6.66
N ASN A 220 -16.04 18.29 -7.39
CA ASN A 220 -14.97 17.29 -7.47
C ASN A 220 -14.49 16.86 -6.07
N SER A 221 -15.42 16.48 -5.19
CA SER A 221 -15.10 16.03 -3.84
C SER A 221 -14.78 14.53 -3.85
N TRP A 222 -13.67 14.17 -3.22
CA TRP A 222 -13.20 12.79 -3.06
C TRP A 222 -12.98 12.46 -1.60
N THR A 223 -13.17 11.18 -1.26
CA THR A 223 -12.91 10.66 0.08
C THR A 223 -12.03 9.41 -0.02
N ALA A 224 -10.93 9.41 0.74
CA ALA A 224 -10.13 8.22 1.00
C ALA A 224 -10.59 7.55 2.30
N GLY A 225 -10.74 6.24 2.28
CA GLY A 225 -11.19 5.46 3.42
C GLY A 225 -10.48 4.12 3.57
N LEU A 226 -10.41 3.65 4.80
CA LEU A 226 -9.84 2.34 5.16
C LEU A 226 -10.94 1.44 5.73
N TYR A 227 -10.95 0.18 5.31
CA TYR A 227 -11.93 -0.77 5.80
C TYR A 227 -11.57 -1.24 7.21
N ASN A 228 -12.45 -0.94 8.17
CA ASN A 228 -12.32 -1.39 9.55
C ASN A 228 -12.83 -2.82 9.67
N TYR A 229 -11.91 -3.78 9.65
CA TYR A 229 -12.20 -5.22 9.73
C TYR A 229 -12.86 -5.64 11.04
N ARG A 230 -12.79 -4.82 12.10
CA ARG A 230 -13.50 -5.10 13.37
C ARG A 230 -14.99 -4.78 13.30
N THR A 231 -15.35 -3.73 12.56
CA THR A 231 -16.73 -3.25 12.50
C THR A 231 -17.42 -3.51 11.17
N GLY A 232 -16.67 -3.96 10.15
CA GLY A 232 -17.19 -4.22 8.81
C GLY A 232 -17.63 -2.95 8.07
N SER A 233 -16.98 -1.81 8.34
CA SER A 233 -17.37 -0.48 7.84
C SER A 233 -16.18 0.33 7.36
N TRP A 234 -16.41 1.34 6.54
CA TRP A 234 -15.35 2.25 6.08
C TRP A 234 -15.15 3.41 7.05
N ASP A 235 -13.92 3.62 7.50
CA ASP A 235 -13.54 4.81 8.26
C ASP A 235 -12.84 5.81 7.33
N THR A 236 -13.15 7.09 7.46
CA THR A 236 -12.63 8.16 6.61
C THR A 236 -11.21 8.55 7.02
N LEU A 237 -10.25 8.46 6.11
CA LEU A 237 -8.89 8.98 6.32
C LEU A 237 -8.84 10.47 5.98
N PHE A 238 -9.37 10.85 4.83
CA PHE A 238 -9.29 12.20 4.30
C PHE A 238 -10.39 12.49 3.28
N THR A 239 -10.88 13.72 3.25
CA THR A 239 -11.83 14.21 2.26
C THR A 239 -11.32 15.54 1.72
N GLN A 240 -11.34 15.71 0.41
CA GLN A 240 -10.88 16.90 -0.26
C GLN A 240 -11.71 17.21 -1.50
N SER A 241 -11.88 18.48 -1.81
CA SER A 241 -12.55 18.97 -3.02
C SER A 241 -11.70 20.04 -3.70
N GLY A 242 -11.86 20.19 -5.01
CA GLY A 242 -11.21 21.27 -5.74
C GLY A 242 -10.80 20.88 -7.14
N GLN A 243 -9.94 21.71 -7.74
CA GLN A 243 -9.41 21.46 -9.06
C GLN A 243 -8.18 20.57 -8.94
N ASN A 244 -8.21 19.41 -9.60
CA ASN A 244 -7.05 18.53 -9.65
C ASN A 244 -5.85 19.26 -10.27
N GLN A 245 -4.80 19.44 -9.49
CA GLN A 245 -3.59 20.15 -9.88
C GLN A 245 -2.56 19.22 -10.54
N SER A 246 -2.76 17.90 -10.53
CA SER A 246 -1.83 16.93 -11.15
C SER A 246 -1.79 17.02 -12.68
N GLY A 247 -2.82 17.60 -13.30
CA GLY A 247 -2.99 17.59 -14.75
C GLY A 247 -3.30 16.20 -15.33
N ARG A 248 -3.63 15.20 -14.50
CA ARG A 248 -3.87 13.81 -14.90
C ARG A 248 -5.31 13.38 -14.67
N ASN A 249 -5.89 12.75 -15.69
CA ASN A 249 -7.22 12.12 -15.61
C ASN A 249 -7.16 10.58 -15.60
N THR A 250 -6.00 9.99 -15.90
CA THR A 250 -5.72 8.57 -15.69
C THR A 250 -5.39 8.30 -14.22
N GLY A 251 -5.45 7.02 -13.83
CA GLY A 251 -5.18 6.58 -12.47
C GLY A 251 -4.08 5.52 -12.38
N TRP A 252 -3.78 5.05 -11.18
CA TRP A 252 -2.84 3.97 -10.93
C TRP A 252 -3.09 3.24 -9.61
N ASP A 253 -2.61 2.01 -9.54
CA ASP A 253 -2.27 1.29 -8.33
C ASP A 253 -0.89 0.64 -8.55
N ILE A 254 0.15 1.14 -7.88
CA ILE A 254 1.56 0.83 -8.21
C ILE A 254 2.44 0.76 -6.97
N ASN A 255 3.60 0.14 -7.13
CA ASN A 255 4.79 0.43 -6.35
C ASN A 255 5.52 1.63 -6.95
N GLU A 256 5.83 2.65 -6.15
CA GLU A 256 6.62 3.83 -6.52
C GLU A 256 7.79 3.99 -5.52
N LEU A 257 8.99 4.26 -6.03
CA LEU A 257 10.18 4.50 -5.19
C LEU A 257 10.76 5.88 -5.42
N TYR A 258 11.37 6.42 -4.38
CA TYR A 258 12.24 7.58 -4.40
C TYR A 258 13.51 7.21 -3.66
N SER A 259 14.65 7.11 -4.34
CA SER A 259 15.91 6.71 -3.70
C SER A 259 17.09 7.16 -4.52
N GLN A 260 18.21 7.44 -3.84
CA GLN A 260 19.48 7.67 -4.52
C GLN A 260 20.09 6.35 -4.99
N VAL A 261 20.80 6.42 -6.12
CA VAL A 261 21.69 5.36 -6.61
C VAL A 261 23.10 5.67 -6.16
N GLY A 262 23.68 4.78 -5.36
CA GLY A 262 25.06 4.91 -4.90
C GLY A 262 26.08 4.71 -6.02
N THR A 263 27.36 4.93 -5.72
CA THR A 263 28.46 4.72 -6.67
C THR A 263 28.62 3.27 -7.15
N SER A 264 28.05 2.31 -6.42
CA SER A 264 27.95 0.91 -6.83
C SER A 264 26.90 0.64 -7.92
N GLY A 265 26.12 1.65 -8.32
CA GLY A 265 24.99 1.49 -9.22
C GLY A 265 23.76 0.85 -8.57
N ARG A 266 23.75 0.69 -7.23
CA ARG A 266 22.65 0.12 -6.45
C ARG A 266 21.87 1.22 -5.73
N SER A 267 20.54 1.10 -5.73
CA SER A 267 19.64 1.99 -4.99
C SER A 267 19.64 1.68 -3.48
N ALA A 268 19.58 2.69 -2.62
CA ALA A 268 19.45 2.48 -1.16
C ALA A 268 18.12 1.79 -0.78
N ALA A 269 17.07 1.93 -1.60
CA ALA A 269 15.82 1.20 -1.40
C ALA A 269 15.95 -0.33 -1.47
N CYS A 270 17.01 -0.85 -2.12
CA CYS A 270 17.20 -2.29 -2.24
C CYS A 270 17.42 -2.95 -0.88
N ASP A 271 18.18 -2.28 0.01
CA ASP A 271 18.49 -2.85 1.32
C ASP A 271 17.30 -2.70 2.27
N ALA A 272 16.53 -1.61 2.15
CA ALA A 272 15.31 -1.40 2.92
C ALA A 272 14.20 -2.40 2.56
N MET A 273 14.10 -2.79 1.29
CA MET A 273 13.09 -3.74 0.80
C MET A 273 13.54 -5.21 0.85
N ALA A 274 14.81 -5.49 1.15
CA ALA A 274 15.38 -6.83 1.10
C ALA A 274 14.55 -7.86 1.89
N GLY A 275 14.10 -8.92 1.20
CA GLY A 275 13.30 -9.98 1.81
C GLY A 275 11.86 -9.57 2.15
N GLN A 276 11.43 -8.36 1.79
CA GLN A 276 10.06 -7.92 1.90
C GLN A 276 9.30 -8.23 0.61
N THR A 277 8.00 -8.52 0.76
CA THR A 277 7.06 -8.60 -0.36
C THR A 277 6.03 -7.50 -0.19
N PHE A 278 5.85 -6.72 -1.25
CA PHE A 278 4.75 -5.78 -1.39
C PHE A 278 3.84 -6.21 -2.52
N GLU A 279 2.54 -6.14 -2.31
CA GLU A 279 1.54 -6.48 -3.31
C GLU A 279 0.30 -5.63 -3.16
N SER A 280 -0.38 -5.43 -4.28
CA SER A 280 -1.74 -4.93 -4.33
C SER A 280 -2.58 -5.94 -5.10
N SER A 281 -3.75 -6.28 -4.57
CA SER A 281 -4.62 -7.34 -5.08
C SER A 281 -6.08 -6.95 -4.99
N ASN A 282 -6.94 -7.66 -5.72
CA ASN A 282 -8.37 -7.38 -5.81
C ASN A 282 -8.62 -5.93 -6.25
N ILE A 283 -7.79 -5.43 -7.18
CA ILE A 283 -7.88 -4.06 -7.67
C ILE A 283 -9.18 -3.91 -8.45
N THR A 284 -9.96 -2.90 -8.08
CA THR A 284 -11.24 -2.56 -8.70
C THR A 284 -11.30 -1.07 -9.03
N VAL A 285 -12.00 -0.75 -10.12
CA VAL A 285 -12.28 0.62 -10.56
C VAL A 285 -13.77 0.86 -10.46
N ARG A 286 -14.17 2.05 -9.99
CA ARG A 286 -15.56 2.47 -9.92
C ARG A 286 -15.90 3.38 -11.09
N ILE A 287 -16.97 3.02 -11.80
CA ILE A 287 -17.45 3.74 -12.97
C ILE A 287 -18.96 3.95 -12.80
N ASN A 288 -19.41 5.20 -12.81
CA ASN A 288 -20.80 5.60 -12.60
C ASN A 288 -21.40 4.93 -11.35
N GLY A 289 -20.65 4.97 -10.25
CA GLY A 289 -21.05 4.41 -8.97
C GLY A 289 -20.89 2.90 -8.83
N SER A 290 -20.57 2.17 -9.90
CA SER A 290 -20.49 0.70 -9.92
C SER A 290 -19.05 0.21 -9.88
N TRP A 291 -18.74 -0.71 -8.97
CA TRP A 291 -17.43 -1.35 -8.88
C TRP A 291 -17.25 -2.43 -9.94
N THR A 292 -16.13 -2.39 -10.63
CA THR A 292 -15.72 -3.38 -11.63
C THR A 292 -14.29 -3.84 -11.34
N PRO A 293 -13.98 -5.13 -11.46
CA PRO A 293 -12.59 -5.59 -11.41
C PRO A 293 -11.72 -4.86 -12.43
N ALA A 294 -10.47 -4.60 -12.08
CA ALA A 294 -9.49 -4.11 -13.03
C ALA A 294 -9.35 -5.13 -14.18
N SER A 295 -9.48 -4.65 -15.42
CA SER A 295 -9.52 -5.48 -16.63
C SER A 295 -8.99 -4.68 -17.82
N PRO A 296 -8.77 -5.30 -19.00
CA PRO A 296 -8.41 -4.56 -20.20
C PRO A 296 -9.40 -3.46 -20.59
N ASP A 297 -10.65 -3.50 -20.13
CA ASP A 297 -11.65 -2.48 -20.47
C ASP A 297 -11.44 -1.18 -19.71
N ASN A 298 -10.96 -1.25 -18.46
CA ASN A 298 -10.81 -0.11 -17.57
C ASN A 298 -9.38 0.18 -17.11
N SER A 299 -8.45 -0.70 -17.43
CA SER A 299 -7.07 -0.67 -16.96
C SER A 299 -6.10 -1.07 -18.07
N ASP A 300 -4.84 -0.71 -17.90
CA ASP A 300 -3.74 -1.14 -18.77
C ASP A 300 -2.45 -1.41 -17.97
N THR A 301 -1.41 -1.82 -18.68
CA THR A 301 -0.11 -2.20 -18.12
C THR A 301 0.97 -1.16 -18.43
N THR A 302 0.62 0.12 -18.59
CA THR A 302 1.62 1.17 -18.91
C THR A 302 2.72 1.28 -17.85
N TYR A 303 2.41 0.95 -16.60
CA TYR A 303 3.38 0.87 -15.51
C TYR A 303 4.10 -0.48 -15.40
N ASP A 304 3.68 -1.53 -16.12
CA ASP A 304 4.32 -2.85 -16.09
C ASP A 304 5.58 -2.88 -16.97
N SER A 305 6.63 -2.20 -16.53
CA SER A 305 7.92 -2.21 -17.23
C SER A 305 8.79 -3.39 -16.76
N PRO A 306 9.34 -4.22 -17.66
CA PRO A 306 10.23 -5.33 -17.31
C PRO A 306 11.61 -4.85 -16.80
N ALA A 307 11.95 -3.56 -16.93
CA ALA A 307 13.17 -2.96 -16.40
C ALA A 307 13.06 -2.54 -14.92
N GLY A 308 12.00 -2.94 -14.21
CA GLY A 308 11.70 -2.41 -12.88
C GLY A 308 12.39 -3.09 -11.70
N SER A 309 13.64 -3.50 -11.90
CA SER A 309 14.54 -3.79 -10.78
C SER A 309 14.91 -2.51 -10.01
N PHE A 310 14.70 -1.31 -10.59
CA PHE A 310 14.91 -0.01 -9.92
C PHE A 310 16.30 0.13 -9.31
N TYR A 311 17.31 -0.33 -10.03
CA TYR A 311 18.70 -0.40 -9.56
C TYR A 311 18.89 -1.32 -8.35
N CYS A 312 18.01 -2.32 -8.22
CA CYS A 312 18.07 -3.43 -7.27
C CYS A 312 18.13 -4.75 -8.04
N PRO A 313 19.33 -5.26 -8.39
CA PRO A 313 19.48 -6.47 -9.21
C PRO A 313 18.70 -7.70 -8.70
N ASP A 314 18.49 -7.78 -7.39
CA ASP A 314 17.80 -8.90 -6.73
C ASP A 314 16.28 -8.71 -6.65
N ARG A 315 15.79 -7.50 -6.97
CA ARG A 315 14.36 -7.18 -6.93
C ARG A 315 13.65 -7.85 -8.09
N THR A 316 12.49 -8.43 -7.77
CA THR A 316 11.58 -8.97 -8.79
C THR A 316 10.24 -8.26 -8.73
N TYR A 317 9.62 -8.13 -9.89
CA TYR A 317 8.25 -7.67 -10.02
C TYR A 317 7.46 -8.66 -10.87
N GLN A 318 6.19 -8.84 -10.52
CA GLN A 318 5.30 -9.74 -11.21
C GLN A 318 3.88 -9.18 -11.20
N MET A 319 3.27 -9.07 -12.38
CA MET A 319 1.81 -9.03 -12.52
C MET A 319 1.28 -10.46 -12.31
N VAL A 320 0.88 -10.79 -11.09
CA VAL A 320 0.41 -12.14 -10.69
C VAL A 320 -0.90 -12.50 -11.40
N SER A 321 -1.80 -11.54 -11.50
CA SER A 321 -3.04 -11.58 -12.28
C SER A 321 -3.15 -10.28 -13.04
N ALA A 322 -3.47 -10.34 -14.34
CA ALA A 322 -3.46 -9.15 -15.20
C ALA A 322 -4.38 -8.06 -14.62
N TYR A 323 -3.81 -6.87 -14.39
CA TYR A 323 -4.46 -5.67 -13.85
C TYR A 323 -4.98 -5.76 -12.40
N ASP A 324 -5.32 -6.94 -11.90
CA ASP A 324 -5.94 -7.10 -10.57
C ASP A 324 -4.94 -7.37 -9.45
N HIS A 325 -3.79 -8.00 -9.74
CA HIS A 325 -2.82 -8.37 -8.72
C HIS A 325 -1.39 -8.23 -9.23
N TRP A 326 -0.62 -7.33 -8.61
CA TRP A 326 0.82 -7.24 -8.79
C TRP A 326 1.57 -7.46 -7.48
N LYS A 327 2.83 -7.88 -7.61
CA LYS A 327 3.75 -8.15 -6.50
C LYS A 327 5.16 -7.65 -6.83
N ALA A 328 5.78 -6.98 -5.87
CA ALA A 328 7.19 -6.59 -5.84
C ALA A 328 7.89 -7.29 -4.67
N VAL A 329 9.03 -7.92 -4.93
CA VAL A 329 9.88 -8.56 -3.92
C VAL A 329 11.24 -7.89 -3.94
N GLY A 330 11.70 -7.41 -2.78
CA GLY A 330 13.03 -6.83 -2.61
C GLY A 330 14.10 -7.83 -2.23
#